data_AF-A0A7X8T174-F1
#
_entry.id   AF-A0A7X8T174-F1
#
_cell.length_a   1.000
_cell.length_b   1.000
_cell.length_c   1.000
_cell.angle_alpha   90.00
_cell.angle_beta   90.00
_cell.angle_gamma   90.00
#
_symmetry.space_group_name_H-M   'P 1'
#
loop_
_entity.id
_entity.type
_entity.pdbx_description
1 polymer ?
#
loop_
_entity_poly.entity_id
_entity_poly.type
_entity_poly.pdbx_seq_one_letter_code
_entity_poly.pdbx_strand_id
1 'polypeptide(L)'
;MSEDLSNDLVVLLGEDGFFALVEAHAGVRLYVPADPARSDLSSTIGNDAASRLAKSYPGGYIRVPLAREFRARRYVRDEMSNRDIARRLGLTESGVERLLKRARKSKPLGPRRKKDPRQIDMFDHPPD
;
A
#
# COMPACT_ATOMS: atom_id res chain seq x y z
N MET A 1 1.83 -10.86 4.94
CA MET A 1 0.43 -10.81 4.46
C MET A 1 -0.10 -9.38 4.30
N SER A 2 0.04 -8.47 5.28
CA SER A 2 -0.41 -7.07 5.12
C SER A 2 0.55 -6.16 4.33
N GLU A 3 1.86 -6.41 4.39
CA GLU A 3 2.86 -5.67 3.59
C GLU A 3 2.76 -6.02 2.09
N ASP A 4 2.45 -7.28 1.77
CA ASP A 4 2.33 -7.75 0.38
C ASP A 4 1.19 -7.02 -0.36
N LEU A 5 0.01 -6.91 0.27
CA LEU A 5 -1.12 -6.16 -0.30
C LEU A 5 -0.82 -4.66 -0.46
N SER A 6 -0.05 -4.09 0.45
CA SER A 6 0.32 -2.66 0.38
C SER A 6 1.17 -2.38 -0.86
N ASN A 7 2.14 -3.25 -1.15
CA ASN A 7 3.01 -3.12 -2.31
C ASN A 7 2.25 -3.37 -3.61
N ASP A 8 1.36 -4.37 -3.65
CA ASP A 8 0.53 -4.67 -4.81
C ASP A 8 -0.37 -3.49 -5.18
N LEU A 9 -0.97 -2.84 -4.17
CA LEU A 9 -1.81 -1.65 -4.39
C LEU A 9 -0.99 -0.43 -4.85
N VAL A 10 0.23 -0.24 -4.35
CA VAL A 10 1.14 0.80 -4.86
C VAL A 10 1.50 0.56 -6.33
N VAL A 11 1.81 -0.68 -6.70
CA VAL A 11 2.13 -1.04 -8.09
C VAL A 11 0.92 -0.85 -9.00
N LEU A 12 -0.28 -1.17 -8.51
CA LEU A 12 -1.52 -1.06 -9.27
C LEU A 12 -1.96 0.40 -9.47
N LEU A 13 -1.98 1.20 -8.40
CA LEU A 13 -2.55 2.54 -8.37
C LEU A 13 -1.51 3.66 -8.61
N GLY A 14 -0.23 3.33 -8.47
CA GLY A 14 0.85 4.31 -8.35
C GLY A 14 0.97 4.86 -6.92
N GLU A 15 2.10 5.52 -6.63
CA GLU A 15 2.36 6.11 -5.29
C GLU A 15 1.28 7.14 -4.90
N ASP A 16 0.89 8.03 -5.81
CA ASP A 16 -0.07 9.10 -5.51
C ASP A 16 -1.51 8.57 -5.35
N GLY A 17 -1.93 7.64 -6.21
CA GLY A 17 -3.25 7.01 -6.11
C GLY A 17 -3.39 6.15 -4.85
N PHE A 18 -2.33 5.41 -4.49
CA PHE A 18 -2.31 4.67 -3.23
C PHE A 18 -2.28 5.60 -2.02
N PHE A 19 -1.52 6.70 -2.07
CA PHE A 19 -1.50 7.70 -1.00
C PHE A 19 -2.90 8.28 -0.74
N ALA A 20 -3.61 8.71 -1.79
CA ALA A 20 -4.98 9.21 -1.66
C ALA A 20 -5.93 8.16 -1.07
N LEU A 21 -5.80 6.90 -1.49
CA LEU A 21 -6.60 5.78 -0.96
C LEU A 21 -6.40 5.59 0.54
N VAL A 22 -5.14 5.52 1.00
CA VAL A 22 -4.85 5.33 2.43
C VAL A 22 -5.11 6.59 3.25
N GLU A 23 -5.06 7.77 2.64
CA GLU A 23 -5.37 9.01 3.36
C GLU A 23 -6.86 9.08 3.71
N ALA A 24 -7.74 8.67 2.79
CA ALA A 24 -9.18 8.71 2.98
C ALA A 24 -9.75 7.47 3.68
N HIS A 25 -9.20 6.28 3.41
CA HIS A 25 -9.83 5.01 3.80
C HIS A 25 -8.88 4.07 4.56
N ALA A 26 -7.75 4.53 5.10
CA ALA A 26 -6.86 3.66 5.88
C ALA A 26 -7.59 2.94 7.02
N GLY A 27 -7.39 1.62 7.10
CA GLY A 27 -7.86 0.79 8.22
C GLY A 27 -9.31 0.33 8.14
N VAL A 28 -10.06 0.75 7.12
CA VAL A 28 -11.44 0.30 6.90
C VAL A 28 -11.55 -0.75 5.78
N ARG A 29 -12.66 -1.49 5.78
CA ARG A 29 -13.06 -2.32 4.64
C ARG A 29 -13.75 -1.43 3.63
N LEU A 30 -13.18 -1.34 2.44
CA LEU A 30 -13.68 -0.52 1.36
C LEU A 30 -14.34 -1.42 0.31
N TYR A 31 -15.57 -1.08 -0.05
CA TYR A 31 -16.26 -1.70 -1.18
C TYR A 31 -15.71 -1.11 -2.48
N VAL A 32 -15.36 -1.98 -3.44
CA VAL A 32 -14.92 -1.59 -4.77
C VAL A 32 -16.04 -1.96 -5.75
N PRO A 33 -16.81 -0.98 -6.24
CA PRO A 33 -17.85 -1.27 -7.22
C PRO A 33 -17.22 -1.73 -8.54
N ALA A 34 -17.93 -2.59 -9.27
CA ALA A 34 -17.52 -2.98 -10.62
C ALA A 34 -17.56 -1.79 -11.60
N ASP A 35 -18.44 -0.82 -11.34
CA ASP A 35 -18.54 0.43 -12.09
C ASP A 35 -18.04 1.60 -11.21
N PRO A 36 -16.88 2.19 -11.52
CA PRO A 36 -16.32 3.28 -10.73
C PRO A 36 -17.18 4.55 -10.75
N ALA A 37 -18.06 4.72 -11.76
CA ALA A 37 -18.97 5.87 -11.82
C ALA A 37 -20.09 5.83 -10.75
N ARG A 38 -20.31 4.66 -10.13
CA ARG A 38 -21.33 4.46 -9.09
C ARG A 38 -20.83 4.71 -7.67
N SER A 39 -19.62 5.27 -7.50
CA SER A 39 -19.02 5.49 -6.19
C SER A 39 -18.16 6.75 -6.14
N ASP A 40 -18.09 7.35 -4.96
CA ASP A 40 -17.22 8.50 -4.65
C ASP A 40 -15.73 8.16 -4.63
N LEU A 41 -15.34 6.92 -4.94
CA LEU A 41 -13.94 6.52 -5.06
C LEU A 41 -13.21 7.34 -6.13
N SER A 42 -13.81 7.58 -7.29
CA SER A 42 -13.19 8.40 -8.34
C SER A 42 -12.90 9.84 -7.87
N SER A 43 -13.76 10.39 -7.01
CA SER A 43 -13.59 11.72 -6.42
C SER A 43 -12.48 11.76 -5.37
N THR A 44 -12.22 10.63 -4.71
CA THR A 44 -11.28 10.54 -3.58
C THR A 44 -9.87 10.18 -4.03
N ILE A 45 -9.72 9.17 -4.90
CA ILE A 45 -8.41 8.64 -5.31
C ILE A 45 -8.06 9.02 -6.75
N GLY A 46 -8.95 9.71 -7.45
CA GLY A 46 -8.84 10.04 -8.87
C GLY A 46 -9.46 8.97 -9.77
N ASN A 47 -9.94 9.41 -10.93
CA ASN A 47 -10.67 8.54 -11.86
C ASN A 47 -9.82 7.39 -12.42
N ASP A 48 -8.54 7.63 -12.69
CA ASP A 48 -7.63 6.62 -13.21
C ASP A 48 -7.33 5.52 -12.18
N ALA A 49 -7.00 5.90 -10.93
CA ALA A 49 -6.76 4.95 -9.85
C ALA A 49 -8.03 4.15 -9.51
N ALA A 50 -9.20 4.81 -9.44
CA ALA A 50 -10.48 4.14 -9.24
C ALA A 50 -10.79 3.12 -10.35
N SER A 51 -10.52 3.48 -11.60
CA SER A 51 -10.70 2.58 -12.75
C SER A 51 -9.78 1.35 -12.69
N ARG A 52 -8.51 1.52 -12.30
CA ARG A 52 -7.57 0.40 -12.12
C ARG A 52 -7.99 -0.50 -10.96
N LEU A 53 -8.48 0.08 -9.87
CA LEU A 53 -8.97 -0.65 -8.71
C LEU A 53 -10.21 -1.49 -9.08
N ALA A 54 -11.19 -0.88 -9.75
CA ALA A 54 -12.41 -1.55 -10.21
C ALA A 54 -12.12 -2.71 -11.19
N LYS A 55 -11.13 -2.56 -12.07
CA LYS A 55 -10.69 -3.64 -12.97
C LYS A 55 -10.05 -4.82 -12.23
N SER A 56 -9.29 -4.55 -11.18
CA SER A 56 -8.58 -5.60 -10.43
C SER A 56 -9.45 -6.27 -9.37
N TYR A 57 -10.41 -5.55 -8.77
CA TYR A 57 -11.29 -6.04 -7.72
C TYR A 57 -12.77 -5.68 -7.98
N PRO A 58 -13.36 -6.14 -9.09
CA PRO A 58 -14.72 -5.77 -9.46
C PRO A 58 -15.75 -6.33 -8.47
N GLY A 59 -16.57 -5.46 -7.88
CA GLY A 59 -17.65 -5.84 -6.97
C GLY A 59 -17.18 -6.47 -5.66
N GLY A 60 -15.90 -6.29 -5.30
CA GLY A 60 -15.27 -6.90 -4.14
C GLY A 60 -15.15 -5.95 -2.95
N TYR A 61 -14.59 -6.48 -1.86
CA TYR A 61 -14.15 -5.68 -0.71
C TYR A 61 -12.65 -5.82 -0.54
N ILE A 62 -11.97 -4.69 -0.36
CA ILE A 62 -10.55 -4.67 0.02
C ILE A 62 -10.41 -4.13 1.43
N ARG A 63 -9.46 -4.69 2.20
CA ARG A 63 -9.08 -4.11 3.49
C ARG A 63 -7.93 -3.14 3.24
N VAL A 64 -8.23 -1.85 3.33
CA VAL A 64 -7.22 -0.82 3.04
C VAL A 64 -6.18 -0.82 4.17
N PRO A 65 -4.90 -1.03 3.86
CA PRO A 65 -3.85 -1.03 4.87
C PRO A 65 -3.69 0.37 5.48
N LEU A 66 -3.26 0.42 6.74
CA LEU A 66 -2.95 1.70 7.40
C LEU A 66 -1.73 2.40 6.77
N ALA A 67 -0.82 1.62 6.17
CA ALA A 67 0.36 2.07 5.45
C ALA A 67 1.17 3.17 6.18
N ARG A 68 1.30 3.07 7.52
CA ARG A 68 1.87 4.13 8.36
C ARG A 68 3.29 4.52 7.94
N GLU A 69 4.14 3.54 7.60
CA GLU A 69 5.50 3.80 7.13
C GLU A 69 5.52 4.53 5.78
N PHE A 70 4.67 4.12 4.84
CA PHE A 70 4.53 4.77 3.54
C PHE A 70 4.06 6.21 3.69
N ARG A 71 2.99 6.44 4.47
CA ARG A 71 2.45 7.79 4.74
C ARG A 71 3.49 8.68 5.43
N ALA A 72 4.17 8.17 6.46
CA ALA A 72 5.22 8.92 7.15
C ALA A 72 6.36 9.33 6.20
N ARG A 73 6.81 8.44 5.31
CA ARG A 73 7.83 8.79 4.30
C ARG A 73 7.34 9.85 3.33
N ARG A 74 6.08 9.76 2.88
CA ARG A 74 5.50 10.75 1.97
C ARG A 74 5.43 12.14 2.61
N TYR A 75 4.95 12.21 3.84
CA TYR A 75 4.92 13.45 4.60
C TYR A 75 6.29 14.09 4.83
N VAL A 76 7.33 13.27 5.04
CA VAL A 76 8.71 13.78 5.13
C VAL A 76 9.19 14.33 3.79
N ARG A 77 8.81 13.72 2.67
CA ARG A 77 9.09 14.26 1.32
C ARG A 77 8.35 15.58 1.07
N ASP A 78 7.18 15.74 1.68
CA ASP A 78 6.40 16.99 1.68
C ASP A 78 6.89 17.98 2.76
N GLU A 79 8.11 17.80 3.27
CA GLU A 79 8.80 18.66 4.25
C GLU A 79 8.04 18.89 5.58
N MET A 80 7.09 18.00 5.91
CA MET A 80 6.30 18.11 7.14
C MET A 80 7.12 17.72 8.38
N SER A 81 6.92 18.44 9.48
CA SER A 81 7.64 18.18 10.73
C SER A 81 7.22 16.84 11.37
N ASN A 82 8.12 16.21 12.12
CA ASN A 82 7.82 14.96 12.84
C ASN A 82 6.63 15.13 13.81
N ARG A 83 6.45 16.32 14.38
CA ARG A 83 5.33 16.66 15.26
C ARG A 83 4.00 16.66 14.54
N ASP A 84 3.96 17.23 13.34
CA ASP A 84 2.72 17.27 12.54
C ASP A 84 2.39 15.88 11.98
N ILE A 85 3.41 15.12 11.57
CA ILE A 85 3.27 13.71 11.21
C ILE A 85 2.70 12.90 12.38
N ALA A 86 3.21 13.11 13.59
CA ALA A 86 2.76 12.42 14.79
C ALA A 86 1.27 12.68 15.06
N ARG A 87 0.83 13.95 14.96
CA ARG A 87 -0.58 14.33 15.09
C ARG A 87 -1.45 13.69 14.02
N ARG A 88 -1.00 13.70 12.76
CA ARG A 88 -1.77 13.18 11.62
C ARG A 88 -1.91 11.66 11.63
N LEU A 89 -0.88 10.94 12.10
CA LEU A 89 -0.88 9.49 12.21
C LEU A 89 -1.40 8.95 13.56
N GLY A 90 -1.69 9.84 14.52
CA GLY A 90 -2.08 9.46 15.88
C GLY A 90 -0.97 8.72 16.63
N LEU A 91 0.28 9.17 16.48
CA LEU A 91 1.47 8.60 17.12
C LEU A 91 2.16 9.65 18.01
N THR A 92 3.12 9.21 18.83
CA THR A 92 4.07 10.12 19.47
C THR A 92 5.19 10.50 18.50
N GLU A 93 5.87 11.63 18.74
CA GLU A 93 7.04 12.02 17.94
C GLU A 93 8.14 10.94 17.96
N SER A 94 8.40 10.36 19.13
CA SER A 94 9.30 9.22 19.28
C SER A 94 8.83 7.97 18.52
N GLY A 95 7.52 7.78 18.39
CA GLY A 95 6.91 6.74 17.57
C GLY A 95 7.17 6.95 16.09
N VAL A 96 7.03 8.19 15.60
CA VAL A 96 7.34 8.57 14.21
C VAL A 96 8.84 8.38 13.93
N GLU A 97 9.71 8.80 14.83
CA GLU A 97 11.16 8.62 14.68
C GLU A 97 11.53 7.13 14.55
N ARG A 98 11.00 6.27 15.44
CA ARG A 98 11.22 4.82 15.36
C ARG A 98 10.68 4.21 14.07
N LEU A 99 9.51 4.68 13.63
CA LEU A 99 8.87 4.26 12.38
C LEU A 99 9.76 4.60 11.17
N LEU A 100 10.22 5.84 11.08
CA LEU A 100 11.12 6.30 10.01
C LEU A 100 12.46 5.57 10.06
N LYS A 101 13.02 5.33 11.26
CA LYS A 101 14.26 4.58 11.43
C LYS A 101 14.13 3.14 10.96
N ARG A 102 13.02 2.46 11.28
CA ARG A 102 12.72 1.11 10.76
C ARG A 102 12.63 1.14 9.24
N ALA A 103 11.89 2.11 8.71
CA ALA A 103 11.75 2.27 7.28
C ALA A 103 13.09 2.49 6.58
N ARG A 104 14.03 3.27 7.13
CA ARG A 104 15.37 3.43 6.53
C ARG A 104 16.17 2.12 6.49
N LYS A 105 15.96 1.22 7.45
CA LYS A 105 16.64 -0.09 7.53
C LYS A 105 16.04 -1.12 6.58
N SER A 106 14.74 -1.06 6.32
CA SER A 106 14.10 -1.86 5.28
C SER A 106 14.40 -1.26 3.91
N LYS A 107 15.47 -1.75 3.27
CA LYS A 107 15.71 -1.56 1.83
C LYS A 107 14.39 -1.89 1.08
N PRO A 108 13.95 -1.12 0.08
CA PRO A 108 12.80 -1.54 -0.72
C PRO A 108 13.15 -2.90 -1.31
N LEU A 109 12.40 -3.93 -0.92
CA LEU A 109 12.38 -5.19 -1.63
C LEU A 109 11.94 -4.81 -3.04
N GLY A 110 12.86 -4.82 -4.00
CA GLY A 110 12.52 -4.64 -5.41
C GLY A 110 11.40 -5.62 -5.80
N PRO A 111 10.68 -5.37 -6.91
CA PRO A 111 9.57 -6.22 -7.32
C PRO A 111 10.02 -7.68 -7.25
N ARG A 112 9.38 -8.47 -6.36
CA ARG A 112 9.63 -9.90 -6.28
C ARG A 112 9.38 -10.42 -7.69
N ARG A 113 10.42 -10.90 -8.37
CA ARG A 113 10.30 -11.60 -9.66
C ARG A 113 9.15 -12.59 -9.50
N LYS A 114 8.11 -12.46 -10.32
CA LYS A 114 7.05 -13.48 -10.44
C LYS A 114 7.79 -14.81 -10.60
N LYS A 115 7.58 -15.76 -9.67
CA LYS A 115 8.09 -17.13 -9.85
C LYS A 115 7.51 -17.63 -11.16
N ASP A 116 8.38 -17.84 -12.14
CA ASP A 116 7.99 -18.41 -13.42
C ASP A 116 7.47 -19.83 -13.14
N PRO A 117 6.23 -20.17 -13.54
CA PRO A 117 5.67 -21.50 -13.30
C PRO A 117 6.46 -22.64 -13.96
N ARG A 118 7.49 -22.35 -14.76
CA ARG A 118 8.41 -23.33 -15.36
C ARG A 118 9.65 -23.64 -14.52
N GLN A 119 9.82 -22.99 -13.37
CA GLN A 119 10.97 -23.25 -12.49
C GLN A 119 10.68 -24.47 -11.60
N ILE A 120 11.06 -25.66 -12.07
CA ILE A 120 11.00 -26.92 -11.32
C ILE A 120 12.06 -26.87 -10.20
N ASP A 121 11.69 -27.24 -8.97
CA ASP A 121 12.62 -27.31 -7.84
C ASP A 121 13.62 -28.44 -8.09
N MET A 122 14.90 -28.10 -8.28
CA MET A 122 15.92 -29.02 -8.80
C MET A 122 16.62 -29.84 -7.70
N PHE A 123 16.16 -29.73 -6.45
CA PHE A 123 16.77 -30.38 -5.28
C PHE A 123 15.71 -31.00 -4.38
N ASP A 124 15.09 -32.08 -4.84
CA ASP A 124 14.49 -33.07 -3.96
C ASP A 124 14.90 -34.46 -4.41
N HIS A 125 16.10 -34.88 -3.98
CA HIS A 125 16.48 -36.28 -3.99
C HIS A 125 17.21 -36.60 -2.68
N PRO A 126 16.60 -37.42 -1.79
CA PRO A 126 17.33 -37.99 -0.67
C PRO A 126 18.28 -39.09 -1.18
N PRO A 127 19.50 -39.22 -0.61
CA PRO A 127 20.36 -40.36 -0.92
C PRO A 127 19.81 -41.63 -0.24
N ASP A 128 19.84 -42.74 -0.98
CA ASP A 128 19.59 -44.12 -0.51
C ASP A 128 20.61 -44.57 0.54
#